data_AF-A0AAX0WJ80-F1
#
_entry.id   AF-A0AAX0WJ80-F1
#
_cell.length_a   1.000
_cell.length_b   1.000
_cell.length_c   1.000
_cell.angle_alpha   90.00
_cell.angle_beta   90.00
_cell.angle_gamma   90.00
#
_symmetry.space_group_name_H-M   'P 1'
#
loop_
_entity.id
_entity.type
_entity.pdbx_description
1 polymer ?
#
loop_
_entity_poly.entity_id
_entity_poly.type
_entity_poly.pdbx_seq_one_letter_code
_entity_poly.pdbx_strand_id
1 'polypeptide(L)'
;MPFSLNGSFRFHNLVFINMFLKFTIALLACTWGFSCAQDISGPEEDTNAPAAEEATREVPLPDGKTVPKFEPLDEHRIKIGNVIVNHKERTVSFQAQVNMKEGILEYVCCMPNGKLHESLLVTEADPLHISLGMTLLKFHRFEKFFPVRDENFEWLPFTEPKPEDYADSYVQIVMTYTENGREQKSDFSDIVVNSQTRKGLNPSDWLYTNSFFYEGAYQASLSGEVISIFASRTSPINYIGDFHDGVNDTGWIVNPQKNLPLGTNVTVTISQKPVQPKQ
;
A
#
# COMPACT_ATOMS: atom_id res chain seq x y z
N MET A 1 -45.92 38.12 13.04
CA MET A 1 -46.32 37.90 14.44
C MET A 1 -47.74 37.35 14.45
N PRO A 2 -48.14 36.46 15.39
CA PRO A 2 -47.39 36.04 16.57
C PRO A 2 -47.25 34.51 16.84
N PHE A 3 -46.17 34.20 17.60
CA PHE A 3 -45.92 33.21 18.68
C PHE A 3 -46.42 31.75 18.58
N SER A 4 -45.59 30.68 18.63
CA SER A 4 -44.55 30.21 19.57
C SER A 4 -45.03 29.84 20.98
N LEU A 5 -44.81 28.58 21.39
CA LEU A 5 -44.22 28.22 22.69
C LEU A 5 -43.72 26.75 22.74
N ASN A 6 -42.53 26.63 23.33
CA ASN A 6 -41.70 25.46 23.58
C ASN A 6 -42.27 24.49 24.63
N GLY A 7 -41.71 23.27 24.70
CA GLY A 7 -41.72 22.48 25.94
C GLY A 7 -41.34 21.00 25.82
N SER A 8 -40.05 20.69 25.88
CA SER A 8 -39.45 19.35 25.94
C SER A 8 -39.67 18.65 27.29
N PHE A 9 -39.86 17.32 27.33
CA PHE A 9 -39.36 16.48 28.44
C PHE A 9 -39.01 15.06 27.98
N ARG A 10 -37.93 14.54 28.56
CA ARG A 10 -37.10 13.40 28.14
C ARG A 10 -37.63 12.06 28.67
N PHE A 11 -37.60 11.01 27.84
CA PHE A 11 -37.55 9.62 28.30
C PHE A 11 -36.10 9.12 28.24
N HIS A 12 -35.46 9.02 29.40
CA HIS A 12 -34.23 8.27 29.64
C HIS A 12 -34.45 7.51 30.94
N ASN A 13 -34.73 6.21 30.87
CA ASN A 13 -34.49 5.20 31.91
C ASN A 13 -35.25 3.93 31.58
N LEU A 14 -34.78 3.11 30.64
CA LEU A 14 -35.31 1.75 30.50
C LEU A 14 -34.38 0.77 29.76
N VAL A 15 -33.06 0.87 29.94
CA VAL A 15 -32.11 -0.14 29.42
C VAL A 15 -31.00 -0.54 30.42
N PHE A 16 -30.84 0.16 31.56
CA PHE A 16 -29.73 -0.09 32.49
C PHE A 16 -29.96 -1.15 33.59
N ILE A 17 -31.06 -1.91 33.55
CA ILE A 17 -31.45 -2.83 34.65
C ILE A 17 -31.23 -4.32 34.31
N ASN A 18 -30.57 -4.67 33.19
CA ASN A 18 -30.42 -6.07 32.77
C ASN A 18 -28.98 -6.62 32.73
N MET A 19 -28.01 -5.96 33.39
CA MET A 19 -26.59 -6.37 33.32
C MET A 19 -25.88 -6.44 34.69
N PHE A 20 -26.59 -6.74 35.77
CA PHE A 20 -25.99 -6.87 37.11
C PHE A 20 -26.32 -8.17 37.87
N LEU A 21 -26.91 -9.18 37.22
CA LEU A 21 -27.37 -10.41 37.89
C LEU A 21 -26.75 -11.71 37.34
N LYS A 22 -25.52 -11.67 36.83
CA LYS A 22 -24.76 -12.87 36.39
C LYS A 22 -23.31 -12.93 36.88
N PHE A 23 -23.00 -12.29 38.00
CA PHE A 23 -21.66 -12.29 38.60
C PHE A 23 -21.69 -12.48 40.12
N THR A 24 -22.40 -13.50 40.59
CA THR A 24 -22.29 -14.00 41.96
C THR A 24 -22.93 -15.38 42.00
N ILE A 25 -22.09 -16.43 42.10
CA ILE A 25 -22.31 -17.82 42.56
C ILE A 25 -21.34 -18.71 41.76
N ALA A 26 -20.09 -18.80 42.23
CA ALA A 26 -19.19 -19.94 42.06
C ALA A 26 -17.90 -19.66 42.87
N LEU A 27 -18.05 -19.41 44.17
CA LEU A 27 -16.93 -19.31 45.10
C LEU A 27 -17.39 -19.86 46.45
N LEU A 28 -17.44 -21.19 46.59
CA LEU A 28 -17.49 -21.93 47.86
C LEU A 28 -17.67 -23.43 47.58
N ALA A 29 -16.57 -24.16 47.44
CA ALA A 29 -16.40 -25.54 47.91
C ALA A 29 -14.97 -26.00 47.62
N CYS A 30 -14.38 -26.75 48.55
CA CYS A 30 -13.06 -27.38 48.50
C CYS A 30 -11.86 -26.53 48.95
N THR A 31 -12.00 -25.86 50.10
CA THR A 31 -10.96 -26.04 51.11
C THR A 31 -11.35 -27.28 51.93
N TRP A 32 -10.37 -28.13 52.23
CA TRP A 32 -10.24 -29.10 53.34
C TRP A 32 -9.21 -30.12 52.88
N GLY A 33 -7.98 -30.01 53.40
CA GLY A 33 -6.90 -30.95 53.08
C GLY A 33 -5.47 -30.45 53.26
N PHE A 34 -5.20 -29.62 54.27
CA PHE A 34 -3.82 -29.42 54.75
C PHE A 34 -3.52 -30.45 55.85
N SER A 35 -2.85 -31.54 55.49
CA SER A 35 -1.87 -32.25 56.34
C SER A 35 -1.38 -33.51 55.64
N CYS A 36 -0.18 -33.42 55.08
CA CYS A 36 0.91 -34.38 55.24
C CYS A 36 2.09 -33.84 54.45
N ALA A 37 2.98 -33.16 55.17
CA ALA A 37 4.34 -32.90 54.70
C ALA A 37 5.05 -34.25 54.56
N GLN A 38 5.56 -34.55 53.37
CA GLN A 38 6.73 -35.40 53.21
C GLN A 38 7.64 -34.75 52.18
N ASP A 39 8.84 -34.43 52.65
CA ASP A 39 9.99 -34.04 51.86
C ASP A 39 10.26 -35.08 50.76
N ILE A 40 10.21 -34.64 49.51
CA ILE A 40 10.86 -35.32 48.40
C ILE A 40 11.72 -34.26 47.72
N SER A 41 13.02 -34.34 47.97
CA SER A 41 14.06 -33.66 47.23
C SER A 41 13.99 -34.08 45.75
N GLY A 42 13.45 -33.19 44.91
CA GLY A 42 13.60 -33.26 43.46
C GLY A 42 14.97 -32.71 43.03
N PRO A 43 15.54 -33.17 41.90
CA PRO A 43 16.88 -32.77 41.48
C PRO A 43 16.89 -31.29 41.08
N GLU A 44 17.99 -30.61 41.40
CA GLU A 44 18.27 -29.23 40.99
C GLU A 44 18.11 -29.07 39.47
N GLU A 45 17.29 -28.11 39.07
CA GLU A 45 17.07 -27.72 37.68
C GLU A 45 18.32 -26.97 37.20
N ASP A 46 19.09 -27.62 36.31
CA ASP A 46 20.27 -27.06 35.66
C ASP A 46 19.85 -25.92 34.72
N THR A 47 19.99 -24.67 35.17
CA THR A 47 19.62 -23.44 34.43
C THR A 47 20.58 -23.08 33.28
N ASN A 48 21.11 -24.07 32.56
CA ASN A 48 22.03 -23.87 31.45
C ASN A 48 21.62 -24.60 30.16
N ALA A 49 20.32 -24.62 29.86
CA ALA A 49 19.84 -24.93 28.51
C ALA A 49 19.88 -23.65 27.66
N PRO A 50 20.58 -23.61 26.51
CA PRO A 50 20.51 -22.47 25.60
C PRO A 50 19.07 -22.31 25.10
N ALA A 51 18.56 -21.08 25.14
CA ALA A 51 17.24 -20.73 24.62
C ALA A 51 17.16 -21.21 23.17
N ALA A 52 16.29 -22.21 22.94
CA ALA A 52 15.96 -22.64 21.60
C ALA A 52 15.41 -21.43 20.85
N GLU A 53 16.13 -21.00 19.82
CA GLU A 53 15.70 -19.98 18.88
C GLU A 53 14.33 -20.41 18.34
N GLU A 54 13.28 -19.74 18.80
CA GLU A 54 11.91 -19.98 18.34
C GLU A 54 11.90 -19.71 16.84
N ALA A 55 11.95 -20.78 16.05
CA ALA A 55 11.80 -20.72 14.61
C ALA A 55 10.48 -19.97 14.33
N THR A 56 10.60 -18.79 13.73
CA THR A 56 9.47 -17.92 13.38
C THR A 56 8.47 -18.74 12.57
N ARG A 57 7.32 -19.05 13.17
CA ARG A 57 6.23 -19.74 12.48
C ARG A 57 5.70 -18.81 11.39
N GLU A 58 5.97 -19.15 10.13
CA GLU A 58 5.43 -18.43 8.98
C GLU A 58 3.89 -18.56 9.00
N VAL A 59 3.19 -17.43 9.21
CA VAL A 59 1.74 -17.36 9.13
C VAL A 59 1.36 -17.23 7.65
N PRO A 60 0.63 -18.18 7.05
CA PRO A 60 0.16 -18.06 5.68
C PRO A 60 -0.92 -16.98 5.59
N LEU A 61 -0.80 -16.09 4.61
CA LEU A 61 -1.84 -15.16 4.21
C LEU A 61 -2.94 -15.92 3.45
N PRO A 62 -4.18 -15.37 3.37
CA PRO A 62 -5.33 -16.02 2.74
C PRO A 62 -5.12 -16.40 1.26
N ASP A 63 -4.14 -15.81 0.59
CA ASP A 63 -3.75 -16.08 -0.80
C ASP A 63 -2.64 -17.14 -0.95
N GLY A 64 -2.24 -17.79 0.15
CA GLY A 64 -1.16 -18.77 0.16
C GLY A 64 0.25 -18.16 0.17
N LYS A 65 0.38 -16.82 0.21
CA LYS A 65 1.67 -16.15 0.38
C LYS A 65 2.06 -16.11 1.85
N THR A 66 3.35 -16.18 2.15
CA THR A 66 3.85 -15.98 3.51
C THR A 66 3.99 -14.50 3.81
N VAL A 67 3.81 -14.08 5.07
CA VAL A 67 4.18 -12.72 5.49
C VAL A 67 5.63 -12.43 5.05
N PRO A 68 5.90 -11.33 4.35
CA PRO A 68 7.25 -11.03 3.92
C PRO A 68 8.17 -10.83 5.12
N LYS A 69 9.36 -11.42 5.05
CA LYS A 69 10.41 -11.18 6.05
C LYS A 69 10.91 -9.74 5.90
N PHE A 70 11.10 -9.09 7.05
CA PHE A 70 11.75 -7.79 7.13
C PHE A 70 13.23 -8.03 7.37
N GLU A 71 14.05 -7.78 6.35
CA GLU A 71 15.49 -8.01 6.37
C GLU A 71 16.20 -6.67 6.55
N PRO A 72 16.82 -6.39 7.72
CA PRO A 72 17.67 -5.21 7.87
C PRO A 72 18.85 -5.29 6.90
N LEU A 73 19.09 -4.23 6.13
CA LEU A 73 20.25 -4.12 5.25
C LEU A 73 21.37 -3.32 5.90
N ASP A 74 21.01 -2.22 6.58
CA ASP A 74 21.89 -1.36 7.37
C ASP A 74 21.08 -0.48 8.34
N GLU A 75 21.71 0.53 8.94
CA GLU A 75 21.10 1.46 9.90
C GLU A 75 19.84 2.17 9.38
N HIS A 76 19.73 2.40 8.07
CA HIS A 76 18.65 3.19 7.49
C HIS A 76 17.79 2.41 6.50
N ARG A 77 18.21 1.22 6.08
CA ARG A 77 17.55 0.46 5.04
C ARG A 77 17.08 -0.90 5.54
N ILE A 78 15.84 -1.22 5.18
CA ILE A 78 15.26 -2.56 5.34
C ILE A 78 14.76 -3.06 3.98
N LYS A 79 14.71 -4.37 3.82
CA LYS A 79 14.19 -5.04 2.65
C LYS A 79 12.93 -5.84 3.00
N ILE A 80 11.92 -5.74 2.13
CA ILE A 80 10.64 -6.43 2.23
C ILE A 80 10.40 -7.12 0.89
N GLY A 81 10.65 -8.43 0.80
CA GLY A 81 10.70 -9.12 -0.49
C GLY A 81 11.69 -8.44 -1.45
N ASN A 82 11.25 -8.00 -2.64
CA ASN A 82 12.10 -7.33 -3.63
C ASN A 82 12.13 -5.79 -3.50
N VAL A 83 11.65 -5.25 -2.38
CA VAL A 83 11.52 -3.81 -2.13
C VAL A 83 12.51 -3.36 -1.06
N ILE A 84 13.20 -2.25 -1.30
CA ILE A 84 14.07 -1.59 -0.33
C ILE A 84 13.34 -0.35 0.20
N VAL A 85 13.28 -0.22 1.52
CA VAL A 85 12.74 0.94 2.23
C VAL A 85 13.90 1.67 2.87
N ASN A 86 14.08 2.95 2.54
CA ASN A 86 15.13 3.81 3.11
C ASN A 86 14.51 4.88 4.00
N HIS A 87 14.72 4.77 5.31
CA HIS A 87 14.17 5.68 6.31
C HIS A 87 14.83 7.06 6.30
N LYS A 88 16.11 7.14 5.93
CA LYS A 88 16.86 8.40 5.90
C LYS A 88 16.42 9.29 4.74
N GLU A 89 16.36 8.72 3.54
CA GLU A 89 15.95 9.43 2.32
C GLU A 89 14.42 9.46 2.15
N ARG A 90 13.70 8.70 2.99
CA ARG A 90 12.25 8.53 2.95
C ARG A 90 11.76 8.05 1.58
N THR A 91 12.39 6.97 1.09
CA THR A 91 12.11 6.39 -0.24
C THR A 91 11.82 4.89 -0.22
N VAL A 92 11.04 4.44 -1.21
CA VAL A 92 10.83 3.02 -1.54
C VAL A 92 11.44 2.76 -2.91
N SER A 93 12.25 1.71 -3.06
CA SER A 93 12.82 1.36 -4.37
C SER A 93 12.76 -0.14 -4.67
N PHE A 94 12.72 -0.47 -5.95
CA PHE A 94 12.69 -1.84 -6.45
C PHE A 94 13.31 -1.95 -7.85
N GLN A 95 13.81 -3.14 -8.19
CA GLN A 95 14.32 -3.44 -9.52
C GLN A 95 13.18 -3.70 -10.51
N ALA A 96 13.35 -3.25 -11.75
CA ALA A 96 12.47 -3.56 -12.87
C ALA A 96 13.29 -3.76 -14.16
N GLN A 97 12.62 -4.22 -15.20
CA GLN A 97 13.18 -4.35 -16.54
C GLN A 97 12.28 -3.67 -17.56
N VAL A 98 12.85 -3.09 -18.61
CA VAL A 98 12.07 -2.60 -19.74
C VAL A 98 11.39 -3.78 -20.44
N ASN A 99 10.06 -3.72 -20.50
CA ASN A 99 9.20 -4.80 -20.97
C ASN A 99 8.71 -4.61 -22.41
N MET A 100 8.61 -3.36 -22.88
CA MET A 100 8.22 -3.07 -24.26
C MET A 100 8.97 -1.87 -24.83
N LYS A 101 9.19 -1.89 -26.15
CA LYS A 101 9.93 -0.83 -26.86
C LYS A 101 9.01 0.25 -27.42
N GLU A 102 7.83 -0.15 -27.87
CA GLU A 102 6.82 0.69 -28.51
C GLU A 102 5.42 0.12 -28.22
N GLY A 103 4.38 0.94 -28.31
CA GLY A 103 2.99 0.53 -28.10
C GLY A 103 2.21 1.45 -27.18
N ILE A 104 0.95 1.09 -26.94
CA ILE A 104 0.05 1.77 -26.01
C ILE A 104 0.41 1.38 -24.58
N LEU A 105 0.25 2.32 -23.66
CA LEU A 105 0.50 2.14 -22.24
C LEU A 105 -0.77 2.42 -21.44
N GLU A 106 -1.17 1.45 -20.64
CA GLU A 106 -2.04 1.66 -19.48
C GLU A 106 -1.21 1.73 -18.19
N TYR A 107 -0.01 1.15 -18.17
CA TYR A 107 0.83 1.02 -16.98
C TYR A 107 2.27 1.46 -17.23
N VAL A 108 2.89 2.11 -16.24
CA VAL A 108 4.35 2.25 -16.21
C VAL A 108 4.99 0.95 -15.78
N CYS A 109 4.39 0.23 -14.83
CA CYS A 109 5.00 -0.96 -14.26
C CYS A 109 3.95 -1.98 -13.82
N CYS A 110 4.19 -3.25 -14.17
CA CYS A 110 3.41 -4.40 -13.74
C CYS A 110 4.31 -5.52 -13.21
N MET A 111 3.71 -6.45 -12.48
CA MET A 111 4.27 -7.77 -12.24
C MET A 111 4.05 -8.71 -13.44
N PRO A 112 4.73 -9.87 -13.53
CA PRO A 112 4.53 -10.84 -14.60
C PRO A 112 3.09 -11.35 -14.75
N ASN A 113 2.29 -11.39 -13.67
CA ASN A 113 0.87 -11.75 -13.71
C ASN A 113 -0.06 -10.59 -14.12
N GLY A 114 0.49 -9.38 -14.35
CA GLY A 114 -0.25 -8.23 -14.82
C GLY A 114 -0.31 -8.13 -16.34
N LYS A 115 -0.70 -6.95 -16.84
CA LYS A 115 -0.96 -6.72 -18.26
C LYS A 115 0.29 -6.25 -19.01
N LEU A 116 1.22 -7.17 -19.27
CA LEU A 116 2.51 -6.85 -19.90
C LEU A 116 2.42 -6.33 -21.34
N HIS A 117 1.30 -6.52 -22.05
CA HIS A 117 1.17 -6.00 -23.43
C HIS A 117 0.95 -4.48 -23.48
N GLU A 118 0.73 -3.84 -22.34
CA GLU A 118 0.46 -2.41 -22.19
C GLU A 118 1.18 -1.80 -20.97
N SER A 119 2.35 -2.37 -20.63
CA SER A 119 3.18 -1.96 -19.49
C SER A 119 4.62 -1.71 -19.91
N LEU A 120 5.15 -0.51 -19.59
CA LEU A 120 6.51 -0.12 -19.95
C LEU A 120 7.57 -0.99 -19.26
N LEU A 121 7.37 -1.27 -17.98
CA LEU A 121 8.29 -2.01 -17.12
C LEU A 121 7.65 -3.27 -16.55
N VAL A 122 8.46 -4.29 -16.32
CA VAL A 122 8.09 -5.48 -15.54
C VAL A 122 8.96 -5.57 -14.28
N THR A 123 8.36 -5.94 -13.15
CA THR A 123 9.06 -6.11 -11.87
C THR A 123 8.61 -7.36 -11.12
N GLU A 124 9.53 -7.97 -10.39
CA GLU A 124 9.22 -9.03 -9.41
C GLU A 124 8.83 -8.45 -8.03
N ALA A 125 8.77 -7.13 -7.89
CA ALA A 125 8.35 -6.49 -6.64
C ALA A 125 6.84 -6.55 -6.46
N ASP A 126 6.42 -7.25 -5.41
CA ASP A 126 5.01 -7.35 -5.05
C ASP A 126 4.46 -5.97 -4.61
N PRO A 127 3.37 -5.46 -5.22
CA PRO A 127 2.70 -4.22 -4.85
C PRO A 127 2.34 -4.10 -3.37
N LEU A 128 2.06 -5.22 -2.70
CA LEU A 128 1.81 -5.23 -1.26
C LEU A 128 3.06 -4.78 -0.49
N HIS A 129 4.24 -5.27 -0.88
CA HIS A 129 5.50 -4.91 -0.24
C HIS A 129 5.87 -3.45 -0.50
N ILE A 130 5.59 -2.96 -1.71
CA ILE A 130 5.78 -1.54 -2.08
C ILE A 130 4.90 -0.66 -1.18
N SER A 131 3.61 -1.00 -1.08
CA SER A 131 2.63 -0.25 -0.30
C SER A 131 2.92 -0.30 1.21
N LEU A 132 3.40 -1.45 1.70
CA LEU A 132 3.86 -1.60 3.07
C LEU A 132 5.08 -0.72 3.35
N GLY A 133 6.05 -0.66 2.44
CA GLY A 133 7.19 0.24 2.55
C GLY A 133 6.78 1.71 2.61
N MET A 134 5.86 2.13 1.75
CA MET A 134 5.32 3.49 1.74
C MET A 134 4.59 3.81 3.07
N THR A 135 3.85 2.84 3.61
CA THR A 135 3.17 2.96 4.91
C THR A 135 4.16 3.13 6.07
N LEU A 136 5.25 2.35 6.10
CA LEU A 136 6.30 2.47 7.13
C LEU A 136 7.00 3.84 7.12
N LEU A 137 7.10 4.45 5.93
CA LEU A 137 7.64 5.81 5.76
C LEU A 137 6.61 6.92 6.03
N LYS A 138 5.39 6.54 6.44
CA LYS A 138 4.27 7.45 6.71
C LYS A 138 3.89 8.28 5.48
N PHE A 139 3.86 7.64 4.31
CA PHE A 139 3.28 8.29 3.14
C PHE A 139 1.77 8.42 3.36
N HIS A 140 1.25 9.60 3.04
CA HIS A 140 -0.17 9.88 2.98
C HIS A 140 -0.74 9.33 1.68
N ARG A 141 -1.83 8.58 1.78
CA ARG A 141 -2.57 8.01 0.66
C ARG A 141 -3.92 8.69 0.52
N PHE A 142 -4.43 8.75 -0.71
CA PHE A 142 -5.78 9.23 -0.99
C PHE A 142 -6.67 8.13 -1.59
N GLU A 143 -7.44 7.47 -0.71
CA GLU A 143 -8.22 6.28 -1.08
C GLU A 143 -9.57 6.59 -1.76
N LYS A 144 -9.99 7.85 -1.76
CA LYS A 144 -11.30 8.30 -2.25
C LYS A 144 -11.25 8.79 -3.70
N PHE A 145 -10.19 8.46 -4.43
CA PHE A 145 -10.04 8.88 -5.82
C PHE A 145 -11.04 8.20 -6.76
N PHE A 146 -11.39 6.95 -6.48
CA PHE A 146 -12.24 6.14 -7.35
C PHE A 146 -13.63 5.94 -6.73
N PRO A 147 -14.70 5.90 -7.55
CA PRO A 147 -16.01 5.47 -7.09
C PRO A 147 -15.95 4.01 -6.65
N VAL A 148 -16.74 3.66 -5.64
CA VAL A 148 -16.75 2.33 -5.04
C VAL A 148 -18.17 1.79 -4.98
N ARG A 149 -18.28 0.46 -5.07
CA ARG A 149 -19.55 -0.25 -4.92
C ARG A 149 -19.63 -0.90 -3.54
N ASP A 150 -20.84 -1.03 -3.02
CA ASP A 150 -21.12 -1.79 -1.81
C ASP A 150 -21.19 -3.31 -2.10
N GLU A 151 -21.51 -4.08 -1.07
CA GLU A 151 -21.66 -5.55 -1.14
C GLU A 151 -22.80 -6.01 -2.08
N ASN A 152 -23.74 -5.14 -2.40
CA ASN A 152 -24.84 -5.41 -3.34
C ASN A 152 -24.51 -4.93 -4.76
N PHE A 153 -23.27 -4.51 -5.03
CA PHE A 153 -22.80 -3.91 -6.27
C PHE A 153 -23.44 -2.56 -6.62
N GLU A 154 -24.07 -1.90 -5.64
CA GLU A 154 -24.63 -0.56 -5.80
C GLU A 154 -23.55 0.50 -5.62
N TRP A 155 -23.58 1.56 -6.43
CA TRP A 155 -22.61 2.64 -6.33
C TRP A 155 -22.85 3.45 -5.05
N LEU A 156 -21.80 3.59 -4.24
CA LEU A 156 -21.81 4.54 -3.13
C LEU A 156 -21.78 5.98 -3.67
N PRO A 157 -22.33 6.96 -2.92
CA PRO A 157 -22.24 8.37 -3.30
C PRO A 157 -20.79 8.78 -3.56
N PHE A 158 -20.52 9.25 -4.77
CA PHE A 158 -19.21 9.71 -5.20
C PHE A 158 -19.24 11.21 -5.44
N THR A 159 -18.33 11.92 -4.79
CA THR A 159 -18.04 13.32 -5.06
C THR A 159 -16.65 13.37 -5.65
N GLU A 160 -16.51 13.95 -6.84
CA GLU A 160 -15.22 14.09 -7.48
C GLU A 160 -14.26 14.85 -6.56
N PRO A 161 -13.09 14.27 -6.24
CA PRO A 161 -12.12 14.90 -5.36
C PRO A 161 -11.58 16.21 -5.94
N LYS A 162 -11.39 17.20 -5.09
CA LYS A 162 -10.72 18.44 -5.46
C LYS A 162 -9.22 18.35 -5.15
N PRO A 163 -8.35 19.12 -5.82
CA PRO A 163 -6.91 19.13 -5.57
C PRO A 163 -6.52 19.28 -4.09
N GLU A 164 -7.28 20.04 -3.31
CA GLU A 164 -7.07 20.19 -1.86
C GLU A 164 -7.28 18.91 -1.04
N ASP A 165 -8.09 17.97 -1.52
CA ASP A 165 -8.42 16.72 -0.83
C ASP A 165 -7.26 15.72 -0.84
N TYR A 166 -6.34 15.85 -1.81
CA TYR A 166 -5.23 14.92 -2.04
C TYR A 166 -3.86 15.61 -2.16
N ALA A 167 -3.77 16.87 -1.72
CA ALA A 167 -2.56 17.69 -1.79
C ALA A 167 -1.34 17.08 -1.08
N ASP A 168 -1.56 16.21 -0.09
CA ASP A 168 -0.52 15.52 0.66
C ASP A 168 -0.17 14.12 0.13
N SER A 169 -0.87 13.65 -0.88
CA SER A 169 -0.79 12.27 -1.37
C SER A 169 0.01 12.13 -2.67
N TYR A 170 0.58 13.23 -3.17
CA TYR A 170 1.45 13.21 -4.35
C TYR A 170 2.78 12.52 -4.09
N VAL A 171 3.21 11.72 -5.06
CA VAL A 171 4.52 11.07 -5.07
C VAL A 171 5.36 11.53 -6.26
N GLN A 172 6.66 11.29 -6.18
CA GLN A 172 7.58 11.40 -7.29
C GLN A 172 8.11 10.00 -7.60
N ILE A 173 8.19 9.67 -8.89
CA ILE A 173 8.72 8.39 -9.37
C ILE A 173 9.93 8.70 -10.25
N VAL A 174 11.06 8.09 -9.92
CA VAL A 174 12.31 8.24 -10.67
C VAL A 174 12.82 6.86 -11.06
N MET A 175 13.07 6.68 -12.34
CA MET A 175 13.80 5.54 -12.88
C MET A 175 15.28 5.89 -12.95
N THR A 176 16.13 5.02 -12.43
CA THR A 176 17.60 5.11 -12.58
C THR A 176 18.11 3.91 -13.35
N TYR A 177 19.06 4.14 -14.25
CA TYR A 177 19.64 3.10 -15.10
C TYR A 177 21.08 3.47 -15.47
N THR A 178 21.85 2.48 -15.92
CA THR A 178 23.22 2.72 -16.39
C THR A 178 23.24 2.78 -17.92
N GLU A 179 23.79 3.87 -18.46
CA GLU A 179 24.02 4.02 -19.90
C GLU A 179 25.45 4.51 -20.12
N ASN A 180 26.21 3.84 -20.99
CA ASN A 180 27.60 4.16 -21.28
C ASN A 180 28.49 4.26 -20.01
N GLY A 181 28.23 3.39 -19.02
CA GLY A 181 28.96 3.34 -17.75
C GLY A 181 28.65 4.48 -16.77
N ARG A 182 27.61 5.29 -17.03
CA ARG A 182 27.17 6.37 -16.14
C ARG A 182 25.72 6.15 -15.72
N GLU A 183 25.41 6.49 -14.47
CA GLU A 183 24.03 6.52 -13.98
C GLU A 183 23.28 7.66 -14.68
N GLN A 184 22.10 7.33 -15.20
CA GLN A 184 21.13 8.25 -15.76
C GLN A 184 19.83 8.19 -14.95
N LYS A 185 19.04 9.25 -15.05
CA LYS A 185 17.73 9.36 -14.39
C LYS A 185 16.66 9.75 -15.38
N SER A 186 15.46 9.22 -15.19
CA SER A 186 14.26 9.58 -15.95
C SER A 186 13.07 9.68 -15.00
N ASP A 187 12.21 10.66 -15.25
CA ASP A 187 10.90 10.83 -14.61
C ASP A 187 9.75 10.36 -15.52
N PHE A 188 10.10 9.60 -16.57
CA PHE A 188 9.23 9.08 -17.63
C PHE A 188 8.68 10.11 -18.62
N SER A 189 8.86 11.42 -18.41
CA SER A 189 8.28 12.44 -19.30
C SER A 189 8.76 12.35 -20.76
N ASP A 190 10.03 12.01 -20.99
CA ASP A 190 10.56 11.83 -22.35
C ASP A 190 10.17 10.47 -22.99
N ILE A 191 9.82 9.48 -22.17
CA ILE A 191 9.57 8.09 -22.59
C ILE A 191 8.07 7.84 -22.80
N VAL A 192 7.22 8.38 -21.94
CA VAL A 192 5.78 8.18 -21.97
C VAL A 192 5.14 9.46 -22.48
N VAL A 193 4.62 9.40 -23.70
CA VAL A 193 4.09 10.56 -24.40
C VAL A 193 2.64 10.34 -24.80
N ASN A 194 1.88 11.42 -24.87
CA ASN A 194 0.52 11.41 -25.36
C ASN A 194 0.51 11.01 -26.85
N SER A 195 -0.36 10.08 -27.23
CA SER A 195 -0.42 9.53 -28.60
C SER A 195 -0.73 10.57 -29.68
N GLN A 196 -1.50 11.60 -29.33
CA GLN A 196 -1.93 12.65 -30.25
C GLN A 196 -0.95 13.83 -30.25
N THR A 197 -0.66 14.38 -29.06
CA THR A 197 0.13 15.62 -28.95
C THR A 197 1.64 15.39 -28.92
N ARG A 198 2.07 14.14 -28.65
CA ARG A 198 3.48 13.75 -28.46
C ARG A 198 4.18 14.50 -27.32
N LYS A 199 3.42 15.17 -26.47
CA LYS A 199 3.93 15.75 -25.22
C LYS A 199 4.11 14.66 -24.19
N GLY A 200 5.19 14.76 -23.41
CA GLY A 200 5.44 13.90 -22.26
C GLY A 200 4.38 14.03 -21.19
N LEU A 201 4.21 12.97 -20.39
CA LEU A 201 3.41 13.08 -19.17
C LEU A 201 4.01 14.11 -18.22
N ASN A 202 3.17 14.70 -17.36
CA ASN A 202 3.63 15.59 -16.32
C ASN A 202 4.14 14.75 -15.13
N PRO A 203 5.46 14.72 -14.84
CA PRO A 203 6.01 13.88 -13.78
C PRO A 203 5.55 14.32 -12.38
N SER A 204 4.81 15.42 -12.28
CA SER A 204 4.24 15.91 -11.02
C SER A 204 2.87 15.34 -10.66
N ASP A 205 2.20 14.64 -11.56
CA ASP A 205 0.81 14.21 -11.41
C ASP A 205 0.68 12.73 -11.02
N TRP A 206 1.63 12.22 -10.24
CA TRP A 206 1.54 10.88 -9.64
C TRP A 206 0.92 10.95 -8.24
N LEU A 207 -0.13 10.16 -8.04
CA LEU A 207 -0.86 10.10 -6.78
C LEU A 207 -0.72 8.72 -6.13
N TYR A 208 -0.41 8.69 -4.84
CA TYR A 208 -0.48 7.47 -4.04
C TYR A 208 -1.92 7.27 -3.56
N THR A 209 -2.64 6.36 -4.21
CA THR A 209 -4.02 6.01 -3.85
C THR A 209 -4.08 4.78 -2.95
N ASN A 210 -2.99 4.01 -2.91
CA ASN A 210 -2.94 2.65 -2.38
C ASN A 210 -3.91 1.70 -3.11
N SER A 211 -3.80 0.40 -2.84
CA SER A 211 -4.84 -0.57 -3.22
C SER A 211 -5.65 -0.97 -1.99
N PHE A 212 -6.53 -1.95 -2.15
CA PHE A 212 -7.41 -2.45 -1.11
C PHE A 212 -7.30 -3.97 -0.98
N PHE A 213 -7.75 -4.47 0.18
CA PHE A 213 -7.96 -5.90 0.38
C PHE A 213 -9.40 -6.26 0.05
N TYR A 214 -9.57 -7.38 -0.65
CA TYR A 214 -10.87 -7.99 -0.90
C TYR A 214 -10.69 -9.50 -0.88
N GLU A 215 -11.60 -10.20 -0.20
CA GLU A 215 -11.52 -11.66 0.03
C GLU A 215 -10.14 -12.15 0.54
N GLY A 216 -9.51 -11.35 1.41
CA GLY A 216 -8.22 -11.70 2.01
C GLY A 216 -6.99 -11.49 1.12
N ALA A 217 -7.17 -11.05 -0.12
CA ALA A 217 -6.09 -10.77 -1.06
C ALA A 217 -5.89 -9.26 -1.29
N TYR A 218 -4.64 -8.83 -1.36
CA TYR A 218 -4.29 -7.48 -1.80
C TYR A 218 -4.49 -7.38 -3.31
N GLN A 219 -5.43 -6.53 -3.75
CA GLN A 219 -5.92 -6.59 -5.12
C GLN A 219 -4.84 -6.26 -6.15
N ALA A 220 -3.97 -5.30 -5.86
CA ALA A 220 -2.82 -4.99 -6.72
C ALA A 220 -1.90 -6.20 -6.96
N SER A 221 -1.65 -7.01 -5.92
CA SER A 221 -0.82 -8.21 -6.04
C SER A 221 -1.48 -9.29 -6.89
N LEU A 222 -2.82 -9.38 -6.81
CA LEU A 222 -3.62 -10.33 -7.59
C LEU A 222 -3.67 -9.92 -9.07
N SER A 223 -3.89 -8.63 -9.34
CA SER A 223 -3.96 -8.09 -10.71
C SER A 223 -2.58 -7.78 -11.32
N GLY A 224 -1.51 -7.76 -10.51
CA GLY A 224 -0.15 -7.46 -10.95
C GLY A 224 0.09 -5.99 -11.29
N GLU A 225 -0.73 -5.07 -10.77
CA GLU A 225 -0.64 -3.63 -11.05
C GLU A 225 0.27 -2.91 -10.04
N VAL A 226 1.27 -2.17 -10.53
CA VAL A 226 2.24 -1.45 -9.66
C VAL A 226 2.09 0.06 -9.82
N ILE A 227 2.19 0.59 -11.04
CA ILE A 227 2.05 2.02 -11.35
C ILE A 227 1.21 2.15 -12.62
N SER A 228 0.04 2.77 -12.51
CA SER A 228 -0.91 2.93 -13.61
C SER A 228 -0.90 4.34 -14.17
N ILE A 229 -0.94 4.45 -15.49
CA ILE A 229 -1.15 5.71 -16.22
C ILE A 229 -2.63 5.88 -16.51
N PHE A 230 -3.27 4.82 -17.01
CA PHE A 230 -4.72 4.74 -17.07
C PHE A 230 -5.22 4.37 -15.67
N ALA A 231 -5.75 5.36 -14.95
CA ALA A 231 -5.97 5.25 -13.52
C ALA A 231 -6.85 4.04 -13.16
N SER A 232 -6.34 3.19 -12.27
CA SER A 232 -6.97 1.97 -11.79
C SER A 232 -7.10 1.98 -10.28
N ARG A 233 -8.29 1.60 -9.79
CA ARG A 233 -8.54 1.43 -8.35
C ARG A 233 -7.67 0.34 -7.73
N THR A 234 -7.25 -0.66 -8.51
CA THR A 234 -6.41 -1.73 -7.95
C THR A 234 -4.94 -1.34 -7.88
N SER A 235 -4.49 -0.38 -8.67
CA SER A 235 -3.11 0.10 -8.65
C SER A 235 -2.83 0.97 -7.43
N PRO A 236 -1.70 0.76 -6.72
CA PRO A 236 -1.36 1.58 -5.57
C PRO A 236 -0.96 3.01 -5.94
N ILE A 237 -0.42 3.22 -7.15
CA ILE A 237 0.01 4.52 -7.65
C ILE A 237 -0.64 4.78 -9.00
N ASN A 238 -1.18 5.98 -9.18
CA ASN A 238 -1.94 6.38 -10.36
C ASN A 238 -1.46 7.72 -10.91
N TYR A 239 -1.38 7.83 -12.23
CA TYR A 239 -1.28 9.12 -12.91
C TYR A 239 -2.65 9.79 -12.90
N ILE A 240 -2.69 11.07 -12.56
CA ILE A 240 -3.94 11.85 -12.52
C ILE A 240 -3.96 13.04 -13.48
N GLY A 241 -2.92 13.20 -14.32
CA GLY A 241 -2.84 14.34 -15.24
C GLY A 241 -3.97 14.37 -16.28
N ASP A 242 -4.51 13.22 -16.68
CA ASP A 242 -5.64 13.14 -17.61
C ASP A 242 -6.92 13.78 -17.03
N PHE A 243 -7.08 13.73 -15.69
CA PHE A 243 -8.18 14.40 -14.99
C PHE A 243 -7.97 15.92 -14.93
N HIS A 244 -6.73 16.38 -14.81
CA HIS A 244 -6.40 17.82 -14.83
C HIS A 244 -6.63 18.44 -16.21
N ASP A 245 -6.29 17.70 -17.26
CA ASP A 245 -6.37 18.18 -18.64
C ASP A 245 -7.80 18.08 -19.24
N GLY A 246 -8.72 17.41 -18.54
CA GLY A 246 -10.10 17.20 -19.00
C GLY A 246 -10.20 16.30 -20.23
N VAL A 247 -9.14 15.51 -20.51
CA VAL A 247 -9.06 14.61 -21.66
C VAL A 247 -8.97 13.18 -21.15
N ASN A 248 -10.12 12.55 -20.96
CA ASN A 248 -10.21 11.19 -20.41
C ASN A 248 -10.04 10.08 -21.48
N ASP A 249 -9.88 10.46 -22.77
CA ASP A 249 -9.79 9.54 -23.92
C ASP A 249 -8.39 9.57 -24.60
N THR A 250 -7.38 10.16 -23.96
CA THR A 250 -6.02 10.17 -24.54
C THR A 250 -5.25 8.90 -24.22
N GLY A 251 -4.89 8.15 -25.26
CA GLY A 251 -3.96 7.04 -25.12
C GLY A 251 -2.53 7.51 -24.89
N TRP A 252 -1.85 6.93 -23.92
CA TRP A 252 -0.41 7.08 -23.69
C TRP A 252 0.35 6.03 -24.50
N ILE A 253 1.51 6.40 -25.01
CA ILE A 253 2.36 5.51 -25.80
C ILE A 253 3.82 5.66 -25.39
N VAL A 254 4.60 4.63 -25.69
CA VAL A 254 6.06 4.69 -25.55
C VAL A 254 6.66 5.53 -26.68
N ASN A 255 7.59 6.41 -26.37
CA ASN A 255 8.47 7.09 -27.31
C ASN A 255 9.70 6.22 -27.61
N PRO A 256 9.75 5.50 -28.75
CA PRO A 256 10.81 4.53 -29.02
C PRO A 256 12.19 5.16 -29.22
N GLN A 257 12.27 6.48 -29.46
CA GLN A 257 13.54 7.20 -29.61
C GLN A 257 14.18 7.54 -28.27
N LYS A 258 13.38 7.59 -27.20
CA LYS A 258 13.82 7.95 -25.84
C LYS A 258 13.81 6.76 -24.88
N ASN A 259 13.10 5.70 -25.25
CA ASN A 259 13.04 4.48 -24.47
C ASN A 259 14.36 3.69 -24.51
N LEU A 260 14.57 2.85 -23.51
CA LEU A 260 15.73 1.97 -23.40
C LEU A 260 15.52 0.67 -24.18
N PRO A 261 16.59 -0.08 -24.49
CA PRO A 261 16.46 -1.42 -25.05
C PRO A 261 15.62 -2.35 -24.17
N LEU A 262 14.88 -3.25 -24.81
CA LEU A 262 14.12 -4.30 -24.13
C LEU A 262 15.04 -5.11 -23.19
N GLY A 263 14.55 -5.41 -21.99
CA GLY A 263 15.31 -6.14 -20.96
C GLY A 263 16.35 -5.32 -20.20
N THR A 264 16.45 -4.00 -20.46
CA THR A 264 17.35 -3.14 -19.68
C THR A 264 16.91 -3.11 -18.22
N ASN A 265 17.83 -3.47 -17.32
CA ASN A 265 17.61 -3.39 -15.87
C ASN A 265 17.60 -1.93 -15.41
N VAL A 266 16.60 -1.59 -14.61
CA VAL A 266 16.42 -0.27 -14.04
C VAL A 266 16.05 -0.39 -12.56
N THR A 267 16.26 0.69 -11.81
CA THR A 267 15.76 0.81 -10.44
C THR A 267 14.71 1.91 -10.40
N VAL A 268 13.50 1.56 -9.97
CA VAL A 268 12.42 2.54 -9.73
C VAL A 268 12.49 2.97 -8.28
N THR A 269 12.46 4.28 -8.04
CA THR A 269 12.46 4.89 -6.70
C THR A 269 11.25 5.81 -6.56
N ILE A 270 10.52 5.66 -5.47
CA ILE A 270 9.33 6.43 -5.12
C ILE A 270 9.64 7.23 -3.85
N SER A 271 9.32 8.52 -3.87
CA SER A 271 9.35 9.41 -2.72
C SER A 271 8.03 10.17 -2.62
N GLN A 272 7.63 10.58 -1.42
CA GLN A 272 6.46 11.44 -1.26
C GLN A 272 6.89 12.91 -1.29
N LYS A 273 6.18 13.73 -2.08
CA LYS A 273 6.45 15.17 -2.15
C LYS A 273 6.20 15.81 -0.78
N PRO A 274 7.13 16.65 -0.27
CA PRO A 274 6.87 17.39 0.95
C PRO A 274 5.69 18.34 0.76
N VAL A 275 4.71 18.25 1.65
CA VAL A 275 3.64 19.26 1.73
C VAL A 275 4.26 20.52 2.33
N GLN A 276 4.25 21.63 1.59
CA GLN A 276 4.58 22.91 2.22
C GLN A 276 3.51 23.17 3.31
N PRO A 277 3.90 23.48 4.56
CA PRO A 277 2.93 23.79 5.59
C PRO A 277 2.07 24.97 5.09
N LYS A 278 0.74 24.83 5.21
CA LYS A 278 -0.19 25.93 4.93
C LYS A 278 0.25 27.13 5.79
N GLN A 279 0.60 28.24 5.14
CA GLN A 279 0.85 29.53 5.79
C GLN A 279 -0.43 30.10 6.38
#